data_AF-A0A7S0UVJ3-F1
#
_entry.id   AF-A0A7S0UVJ3-F1
#
_cell.length_a   1.000
_cell.length_b   1.000
_cell.length_c   1.000
_cell.angle_alpha   90.00
_cell.angle_beta   90.00
_cell.angle_gamma   90.00
#
_symmetry.space_group_name_H-M   'P 1'
#
loop_
_entity.id
_entity.type
_entity.pdbx_description
1 polymer ?
#
loop_
_entity_poly.entity_id
_entity_poly.type
_entity_poly.pdbx_seq_one_letter_code
_entity_poly.pdbx_strand_id
1 'polypeptide(L)'
;ATISNSISNSNSNYNHNQHQHQNSATANVNSCLRALQTWAPAGIVEGLELIATGSGIPAIKSYAIRCLRAAAPRRIVFFLPQLVQSLRNDHDGQMQRFLSDAALANDLFAHQLIWALATEEKPPMEAFDPEVKRSGWKPPQDGGLWGVSGSLKSSVLGLLNSKSRRFWEAEENYFNRVTEISGILKKFDKEERKAKIAEVLKTFGPERMDLYLPTNPDLKVVRHIPSSGTPMQSAAKVPILVAFEVREEEEGGNENGNGSGNGNGNGNGNGNEEARKKDVMAKMSGRSDTSSSASTSNTINNNNNNN
;
A
#
# COMPACT_ATOMS: atom_id res chain seq x y z
N ALA A 1 -27.66 -0.43 0.41
CA ALA A 1 -28.80 -0.96 1.22
C ALA A 1 -30.08 -1.23 0.40
N THR A 2 -30.89 -0.22 0.01
CA THR A 2 -32.29 -0.44 -0.45
C THR A 2 -32.45 -1.25 -1.75
N ILE A 3 -31.47 -1.23 -2.66
CA ILE A 3 -31.58 -1.88 -3.98
C ILE A 3 -31.40 -3.41 -3.89
N SER A 4 -30.54 -3.92 -3.00
CA SER A 4 -30.24 -5.35 -2.89
C SER A 4 -31.41 -6.17 -2.36
N ASN A 5 -32.21 -5.62 -1.45
CA ASN A 5 -33.31 -6.33 -0.80
C ASN A 5 -34.52 -6.57 -1.73
N SER A 6 -34.62 -5.87 -2.86
CA SER A 6 -35.72 -6.03 -3.82
C SER A 6 -35.59 -7.25 -4.74
N ILE A 7 -34.45 -7.95 -4.73
CA ILE A 7 -34.13 -9.00 -5.71
C ILE A 7 -34.49 -10.41 -5.19
N SER A 8 -34.53 -10.62 -3.87
CA SER A 8 -34.54 -11.98 -3.29
C SER A 8 -35.90 -12.62 -3.06
N ASN A 9 -37.02 -11.91 -3.23
CA ASN A 9 -38.31 -12.28 -2.62
C ASN A 9 -39.51 -12.39 -3.60
N SER A 10 -39.29 -13.04 -4.75
CA SER A 10 -40.30 -13.17 -5.81
C SER A 10 -40.39 -14.58 -6.40
N ASN A 11 -40.80 -15.56 -5.60
CA ASN A 11 -41.12 -16.92 -6.09
C ASN A 11 -42.21 -17.61 -5.25
N SER A 12 -43.47 -17.16 -5.40
CA SER A 12 -44.65 -18.05 -5.34
C SER A 12 -45.94 -17.35 -5.83
N ASN A 13 -46.55 -17.91 -6.89
CA ASN A 13 -47.98 -17.90 -7.28
C ASN A 13 -48.83 -16.61 -7.13
N TYR A 14 -49.15 -15.93 -8.26
CA TYR A 14 -50.49 -15.96 -8.93
C TYR A 14 -50.56 -15.02 -10.16
N ASN A 15 -51.56 -15.22 -11.02
CA ASN A 15 -51.55 -14.87 -12.45
C ASN A 15 -51.84 -13.41 -12.87
N HIS A 16 -51.38 -13.11 -14.10
CA HIS A 16 -51.75 -12.03 -15.03
C HIS A 16 -51.40 -10.57 -14.68
N ASN A 17 -51.77 -10.04 -13.51
CA ASN A 17 -51.44 -8.63 -13.18
C ASN A 17 -49.95 -8.40 -12.83
N GLN A 18 -49.20 -9.47 -12.55
CA GLN A 18 -47.76 -9.40 -12.31
C GLN A 18 -46.98 -8.83 -13.49
N HIS A 19 -47.34 -9.15 -14.74
CA HIS A 19 -46.55 -8.73 -15.90
C HIS A 19 -46.49 -7.21 -16.09
N GLN A 20 -47.58 -6.46 -15.85
CA GLN A 20 -47.53 -5.00 -15.99
C GLN A 20 -46.76 -4.33 -14.84
N HIS A 21 -46.89 -4.84 -13.61
CA HIS A 21 -46.11 -4.34 -12.47
C HIS A 21 -44.62 -4.69 -12.59
N GLN A 22 -44.28 -5.88 -13.09
CA GLN A 22 -42.91 -6.28 -13.39
C GLN A 22 -42.31 -5.47 -14.55
N ASN A 23 -43.06 -5.22 -15.62
CA ASN A 23 -42.60 -4.41 -16.75
C ASN A 23 -42.37 -2.94 -16.37
N SER A 24 -43.24 -2.35 -15.54
CA SER A 24 -43.07 -0.98 -15.05
C SER A 24 -41.96 -0.86 -14.00
N ALA A 25 -41.82 -1.82 -13.09
CA ALA A 25 -40.72 -1.87 -12.13
C ALA A 25 -39.36 -2.06 -12.82
N THR A 26 -39.25 -2.98 -13.78
CA THR A 26 -38.01 -3.19 -14.56
C THR A 26 -37.68 -2.01 -15.47
N ALA A 27 -38.67 -1.34 -16.06
CA ALA A 27 -38.46 -0.08 -16.78
C ALA A 27 -37.87 1.01 -15.86
N ASN A 28 -38.39 1.14 -14.62
CA ASN A 28 -37.90 2.10 -13.63
C ASN A 28 -36.46 1.78 -13.16
N VAL A 29 -36.15 0.50 -12.92
CA VAL A 29 -34.77 0.05 -12.63
C VAL A 29 -33.84 0.39 -13.81
N ASN A 30 -34.26 0.16 -15.05
CA ASN A 30 -33.48 0.48 -16.24
C ASN A 30 -33.24 2.00 -16.40
N SER A 31 -34.20 2.87 -16.07
CA SER A 31 -33.97 4.31 -16.03
C SER A 31 -33.00 4.73 -14.93
N CYS A 32 -33.11 4.16 -13.73
CA CYS A 32 -32.17 4.40 -12.63
C CYS A 32 -30.74 3.98 -12.99
N LEU A 33 -30.56 2.80 -13.60
CA LEU A 33 -29.25 2.32 -14.05
C LEU A 33 -28.65 3.18 -15.16
N ARG A 34 -29.46 3.79 -16.04
CA ARG A 34 -28.98 4.78 -17.02
C ARG A 34 -28.56 6.10 -16.36
N ALA A 35 -29.29 6.56 -15.33
CA ALA A 35 -28.94 7.78 -14.59
C ALA A 35 -27.56 7.71 -13.91
N LEU A 36 -27.10 6.51 -13.51
CA LEU A 36 -25.74 6.28 -12.98
C LEU A 36 -24.61 6.71 -13.94
N GLN A 37 -24.88 6.91 -15.24
CA GLN A 37 -23.91 7.45 -16.19
C GLN A 37 -23.69 8.97 -16.04
N THR A 38 -24.71 9.72 -15.62
CA THR A 38 -24.66 11.19 -15.50
C THR A 38 -24.48 11.69 -14.07
N TRP A 39 -24.66 10.82 -13.06
CA TRP A 39 -24.41 11.17 -11.66
C TRP A 39 -22.96 11.62 -11.43
N ALA A 40 -22.78 12.60 -10.52
CA ALA A 40 -21.48 12.99 -10.03
C ALA A 40 -20.81 11.81 -9.28
N PRO A 41 -19.50 11.58 -9.41
CA PRO A 41 -18.82 10.51 -8.70
C PRO A 41 -18.94 10.68 -7.18
N ALA A 42 -19.28 9.59 -6.49
CA ALA A 42 -19.22 9.52 -5.03
C ALA A 42 -17.78 9.33 -4.53
N GLY A 43 -17.60 9.16 -3.21
CA GLY A 43 -16.31 8.88 -2.61
C GLY A 43 -15.77 7.48 -2.93
N ILE A 44 -14.52 7.24 -2.52
CA ILE A 44 -13.81 5.97 -2.73
C ILE A 44 -14.51 4.83 -1.99
N VAL A 45 -14.99 5.08 -0.77
CA VAL A 45 -15.60 4.04 0.09
C VAL A 45 -16.92 3.56 -0.50
N GLU A 46 -17.75 4.48 -0.97
CA GLU A 46 -19.00 4.20 -1.68
C GLU A 46 -18.72 3.46 -2.99
N GLY A 47 -17.68 3.85 -3.74
CA GLY A 47 -17.22 3.10 -4.91
C GLY A 47 -16.84 1.65 -4.58
N LEU A 48 -16.09 1.43 -3.51
CA LEU A 48 -15.68 0.10 -3.06
C LEU A 48 -16.88 -0.74 -2.58
N GLU A 49 -17.84 -0.16 -1.86
CA GLU A 49 -19.09 -0.85 -1.48
C GLU A 49 -19.86 -1.31 -2.72
N LEU A 50 -19.96 -0.46 -3.76
CA LEU A 50 -20.62 -0.79 -5.02
C LEU A 50 -19.87 -1.85 -5.83
N ILE A 51 -18.54 -1.91 -5.75
CA ILE A 51 -17.73 -3.00 -6.34
C ILE A 51 -17.99 -4.32 -5.59
N ALA A 52 -18.03 -4.29 -4.25
CA ALA A 52 -18.27 -5.48 -3.45
C ALA A 52 -19.69 -6.04 -3.60
N THR A 53 -20.70 -5.18 -3.69
CA THR A 53 -22.13 -5.56 -3.68
C THR A 53 -22.80 -5.59 -5.06
N GLY A 54 -22.25 -4.87 -6.05
CA GLY A 54 -22.89 -4.62 -7.35
C GLY A 54 -22.04 -4.99 -8.57
N SER A 55 -20.94 -5.74 -8.39
CA SER A 55 -20.03 -6.16 -9.47
C SER A 55 -20.70 -6.84 -10.66
N GLY A 56 -21.81 -7.56 -10.43
CA GLY A 56 -22.60 -8.22 -11.49
C GLY A 56 -23.46 -7.29 -12.36
N ILE A 57 -23.58 -5.99 -12.03
CA ILE A 57 -24.37 -5.02 -12.81
C ILE A 57 -23.41 -4.01 -13.47
N PRO A 58 -23.19 -4.09 -14.80
CA PRO A 58 -22.17 -3.29 -15.49
C PRO A 58 -22.31 -1.77 -15.29
N ALA A 59 -23.54 -1.25 -15.18
CA ALA A 59 -23.78 0.18 -14.92
C ALA A 59 -23.31 0.61 -13.51
N ILE A 60 -23.53 -0.23 -12.49
CA ILE A 60 -23.08 0.03 -11.12
C ILE A 60 -21.56 -0.04 -11.05
N LYS A 61 -20.96 -1.09 -11.63
CA LYS A 61 -19.50 -1.27 -11.68
C LYS A 61 -18.81 -0.11 -12.40
N SER A 62 -19.36 0.30 -13.56
CA SER A 62 -18.84 1.45 -14.31
C SER A 62 -18.92 2.74 -13.49
N TYR A 63 -20.03 2.99 -12.79
CA TYR A 63 -20.16 4.14 -11.89
C TYR A 63 -19.17 4.09 -10.73
N ALA A 64 -19.02 2.94 -10.07
CA ALA A 64 -18.05 2.75 -8.99
C ALA A 64 -16.61 3.02 -9.44
N ILE A 65 -16.21 2.59 -10.63
CA ILE A 65 -14.90 2.89 -11.21
C ILE A 65 -14.76 4.39 -11.53
N ARG A 66 -15.85 5.11 -11.87
CA ARG A 66 -15.80 6.59 -11.96
C ARG A 66 -15.54 7.24 -10.60
N CYS A 67 -16.09 6.71 -9.50
CA CYS A 67 -15.78 7.16 -8.14
C CYS A 67 -14.29 6.96 -7.81
N LEU A 68 -13.70 5.81 -8.19
CA LEU A 68 -12.27 5.57 -8.01
C LEU A 68 -11.40 6.52 -8.86
N ARG A 69 -11.73 6.69 -10.15
CA ARG A 69 -11.02 7.59 -11.06
C ARG A 69 -11.10 9.08 -10.67
N ALA A 70 -12.09 9.48 -9.88
CA ALA A 70 -12.23 10.84 -9.38
C ALA A 70 -11.28 11.17 -8.20
N ALA A 71 -10.63 10.17 -7.60
CA ALA A 71 -9.72 10.38 -6.47
C ALA A 71 -8.25 10.43 -6.89
N ALA A 72 -7.44 11.18 -6.14
CA ALA A 72 -6.00 11.23 -6.34
C ALA A 72 -5.35 9.84 -6.15
N PRO A 73 -4.38 9.43 -6.99
CA PRO A 73 -3.75 8.11 -6.94
C PRO A 73 -3.24 7.70 -5.56
N ARG A 74 -2.60 8.62 -4.81
CA ARG A 74 -2.12 8.38 -3.43
C ARG A 74 -3.22 7.92 -2.45
N ARG A 75 -4.48 8.31 -2.68
CA ARG A 75 -5.63 7.83 -1.90
C ARG A 75 -6.13 6.45 -2.36
N ILE A 76 -6.03 6.13 -3.64
CA ILE A 76 -6.39 4.82 -4.19
C ILE A 76 -5.39 3.73 -3.76
N VAL A 77 -4.10 4.06 -3.66
CA VAL A 77 -3.04 3.18 -3.15
C VAL A 77 -3.42 2.52 -1.82
N PHE A 78 -3.97 3.29 -0.88
CA PHE A 78 -4.39 2.78 0.44
C PHE A 78 -5.42 1.65 0.35
N PHE A 79 -6.22 1.62 -0.73
CA PHE A 79 -7.24 0.61 -0.97
C PHE A 79 -6.80 -0.48 -1.97
N LEU A 80 -5.53 -0.53 -2.38
CA LEU A 80 -5.00 -1.58 -3.27
C LEU A 80 -5.33 -3.00 -2.79
N PRO A 81 -5.27 -3.36 -1.49
CA PRO A 81 -5.67 -4.69 -1.03
C PRO A 81 -7.11 -5.03 -1.41
N GLN A 82 -8.06 -4.11 -1.21
CA GLN A 82 -9.48 -4.32 -1.56
C GLN A 82 -9.69 -4.34 -3.08
N LEU A 83 -8.96 -3.51 -3.82
CA LEU A 83 -9.05 -3.44 -5.28
C LEU A 83 -8.50 -4.71 -5.95
N VAL A 84 -7.35 -5.22 -5.50
CA VAL A 84 -6.78 -6.49 -5.97
C VAL A 84 -7.71 -7.66 -5.62
N GLN A 85 -8.27 -7.71 -4.40
CA GLN A 85 -9.26 -8.73 -4.04
C GLN A 85 -10.52 -8.69 -4.94
N SER A 86 -10.91 -7.51 -5.45
CA SER A 86 -12.06 -7.39 -6.37
C SER A 86 -11.82 -8.01 -7.76
N LEU A 87 -10.56 -8.25 -8.16
CA LEU A 87 -10.19 -8.90 -9.42
C LEU A 87 -10.78 -10.31 -9.58
N ARG A 88 -11.05 -10.99 -8.45
CA ARG A 88 -11.70 -12.32 -8.39
C ARG A 88 -13.01 -12.39 -9.20
N ASN A 89 -13.73 -11.27 -9.29
CA ASN A 89 -15.03 -11.15 -9.97
C ASN A 89 -14.97 -10.20 -11.19
N ASP A 90 -13.77 -9.89 -11.72
CA ASP A 90 -13.56 -8.92 -12.80
C ASP A 90 -13.73 -9.51 -14.21
N HIS A 91 -14.87 -10.17 -14.46
CA HIS A 91 -15.11 -10.93 -15.69
C HIS A 91 -15.10 -10.08 -17.00
N ASP A 92 -15.35 -8.78 -16.92
CA ASP A 92 -15.33 -7.84 -18.04
C ASP A 92 -13.98 -7.08 -18.18
N GLY A 93 -13.02 -7.32 -17.27
CA GLY A 93 -11.73 -6.65 -17.23
C GLY A 93 -11.79 -5.15 -16.93
N GLN A 94 -12.88 -4.62 -16.39
CA GLN A 94 -12.98 -3.18 -16.08
C GLN A 94 -12.05 -2.77 -14.93
N MET A 95 -11.89 -3.60 -13.89
CA MET A 95 -10.97 -3.33 -12.78
C MET A 95 -9.52 -3.46 -13.22
N GLN A 96 -9.18 -4.52 -13.97
CA GLN A 96 -7.85 -4.67 -14.58
C GLN A 96 -7.46 -3.44 -15.41
N ARG A 97 -8.35 -2.95 -16.27
CA ARG A 97 -8.12 -1.72 -17.05
C ARG A 97 -7.90 -0.50 -16.16
N PHE A 98 -8.75 -0.29 -15.15
CA PHE A 98 -8.58 0.82 -14.21
C PHE A 98 -7.22 0.80 -13.49
N LEU A 99 -6.78 -0.37 -13.03
CA LEU A 99 -5.49 -0.53 -12.36
C LEU A 99 -4.31 -0.32 -13.32
N SER A 100 -4.40 -0.82 -14.57
CA SER A 100 -3.40 -0.56 -15.61
C SER A 100 -3.33 0.91 -16.03
N ASP A 101 -4.47 1.60 -16.17
CA ASP A 101 -4.53 3.03 -16.47
C ASP A 101 -3.83 3.84 -15.37
N ALA A 102 -4.12 3.52 -14.10
CA ALA A 102 -3.55 4.20 -12.94
C ALA A 102 -2.03 3.94 -12.80
N ALA A 103 -1.58 2.72 -13.10
CA ALA A 103 -0.16 2.37 -13.12
C ALA A 103 0.59 3.08 -14.26
N LEU A 104 0.02 3.14 -15.47
CA LEU A 104 0.61 3.86 -16.60
C LEU A 104 0.75 5.37 -16.33
N ALA A 105 -0.15 5.94 -15.52
CA ALA A 105 -0.12 7.35 -15.16
C ALA A 105 0.83 7.71 -14.00
N ASN A 106 1.31 6.74 -13.22
CA ASN A 106 2.12 7.00 -12.02
C ASN A 106 3.02 5.81 -11.65
N ASP A 107 4.34 6.00 -11.75
CA ASP A 107 5.34 4.96 -11.44
C ASP A 107 5.20 4.39 -10.03
N LEU A 108 4.99 5.23 -9.00
CA LEU A 108 4.85 4.77 -7.62
C LEU A 108 3.58 3.91 -7.45
N PHE A 109 2.47 4.29 -8.08
CA PHE A 109 1.26 3.47 -8.13
C PHE A 109 1.54 2.13 -8.82
N ALA A 110 2.25 2.13 -9.96
CA ALA A 110 2.62 0.92 -10.67
C ALA A 110 3.45 -0.02 -9.78
N HIS A 111 4.46 0.50 -9.10
CA HIS A 111 5.30 -0.28 -8.19
C HIS A 111 4.48 -0.88 -7.04
N GLN A 112 3.66 -0.07 -6.36
CA GLN A 112 2.82 -0.54 -5.24
C GLN A 112 1.76 -1.54 -5.69
N LEU A 113 1.22 -1.40 -6.90
CA LEU A 113 0.34 -2.38 -7.53
C LEU A 113 1.10 -3.69 -7.84
N ILE A 114 2.31 -3.64 -8.39
CA ILE A 114 3.15 -4.83 -8.65
C ILE A 114 3.43 -5.58 -7.34
N TRP A 115 3.83 -4.88 -6.27
CA TRP A 115 4.02 -5.44 -4.93
C TRP A 115 2.73 -6.10 -4.41
N ALA A 116 1.57 -5.45 -4.52
CA ALA A 116 0.29 -6.02 -4.09
C ALA A 116 -0.09 -7.28 -4.89
N LEU A 117 0.04 -7.25 -6.23
CA LEU A 117 -0.25 -8.39 -7.09
C LEU A 117 0.70 -9.57 -6.84
N ALA A 118 1.98 -9.31 -6.54
CA ALA A 118 2.95 -10.34 -6.17
C ALA A 118 2.61 -11.07 -4.85
N THR A 119 1.83 -10.44 -3.95
CA THR A 119 1.34 -11.14 -2.74
C THR A 119 0.12 -12.03 -2.98
N GLU A 120 -0.58 -11.85 -4.11
CA GLU A 120 -1.84 -12.53 -4.46
C GLU A 120 -1.70 -13.43 -5.71
N GLU A 121 -0.53 -13.49 -6.34
CA GLU A 121 -0.21 -14.46 -7.39
C GLU A 121 0.05 -15.86 -6.81
N LYS A 122 0.28 -16.86 -7.67
CA LYS A 122 0.57 -18.22 -7.20
C LYS A 122 1.86 -18.23 -6.35
N PRO A 123 1.81 -18.69 -5.09
CA PRO A 123 3.01 -18.81 -4.27
C PRO A 123 4.08 -19.72 -4.92
N PRO A 124 5.37 -19.53 -4.59
CA PRO A 124 6.44 -20.40 -5.08
C PRO A 124 6.33 -21.80 -4.44
N MET A 125 7.01 -22.80 -5.01
CA MET A 125 6.78 -24.21 -4.68
C MET A 125 7.06 -24.53 -3.20
N GLU A 126 8.01 -23.83 -2.59
CA GLU A 126 8.38 -23.95 -1.17
C GLU A 126 7.25 -23.52 -0.23
N ALA A 127 6.21 -22.83 -0.72
CA ALA A 127 5.02 -22.53 0.07
C ALA A 127 4.06 -23.72 0.19
N PHE A 128 4.17 -24.71 -0.71
CA PHE A 128 3.38 -25.95 -0.75
C PHE A 128 4.05 -27.12 -0.03
N ASP A 129 5.33 -26.98 0.36
CA ASP A 129 6.09 -28.00 1.07
C ASP A 129 5.54 -28.25 2.50
N PRO A 130 5.04 -29.46 2.82
CA PRO A 130 4.51 -29.79 4.14
C PRO A 130 5.58 -29.86 5.24
N GLU A 131 6.87 -29.92 4.90
CA GLU A 131 7.96 -29.86 5.89
C GLU A 131 8.18 -28.44 6.44
N VAL A 132 7.51 -27.43 5.87
CA VAL A 132 7.58 -26.03 6.32
C VAL A 132 6.83 -25.86 7.64
N LYS A 133 7.53 -26.18 8.74
CA LYS A 133 7.07 -26.10 10.14
C LYS A 133 6.60 -24.69 10.53
N ARG A 134 5.34 -24.37 10.24
CA ARG A 134 4.61 -23.17 10.67
C ARG A 134 3.33 -23.60 11.39
N SER A 135 3.04 -22.97 12.53
CA SER A 135 1.80 -23.21 13.29
C SER A 135 0.57 -22.94 12.42
N GLY A 136 -0.33 -23.93 12.30
CA GLY A 136 -1.57 -23.81 11.52
C GLY A 136 -1.37 -23.79 10.00
N TRP A 137 -0.22 -24.25 9.48
CA TRP A 137 0.01 -24.34 8.04
C TRP A 137 -1.02 -25.25 7.36
N LYS A 138 -1.48 -24.81 6.19
CA LYS A 138 -2.21 -25.58 5.18
C LYS A 138 -1.58 -25.25 3.83
N PRO A 139 -1.59 -26.17 2.85
CA PRO A 139 -1.15 -25.84 1.50
C PRO A 139 -1.97 -24.67 0.94
N PRO A 140 -1.34 -23.68 0.29
CA PRO A 140 -2.05 -22.59 -0.35
C PRO A 140 -3.11 -23.08 -1.34
N GLN A 141 -4.24 -22.39 -1.42
CA GLN A 141 -5.34 -22.69 -2.34
C GLN A 141 -5.62 -21.46 -3.20
N ASP A 142 -5.96 -21.66 -4.48
CA ASP A 142 -6.29 -20.54 -5.36
C ASP A 142 -7.67 -19.99 -4.99
N GLY A 143 -7.68 -18.72 -4.57
CA GLY A 143 -8.92 -17.96 -4.38
C GLY A 143 -9.51 -17.42 -5.69
N GLY A 144 -9.08 -17.89 -6.86
CA GLY A 144 -9.39 -17.27 -8.15
C GLY A 144 -8.60 -15.98 -8.41
N LEU A 145 -7.46 -15.80 -7.72
CA LEU A 145 -6.60 -14.63 -7.87
C LEU A 145 -5.26 -14.96 -8.50
N TRP A 146 -4.74 -16.19 -8.39
CA TRP A 146 -3.37 -16.48 -8.80
C TRP A 146 -3.08 -16.15 -10.26
N GLY A 147 -3.97 -16.57 -11.17
CA GLY A 147 -3.84 -16.34 -12.60
C GLY A 147 -4.01 -14.88 -13.01
N VAL A 148 -5.03 -14.19 -12.48
CA VAL A 148 -5.29 -12.78 -12.81
C VAL A 148 -4.22 -11.86 -12.22
N SER A 149 -3.76 -12.12 -10.99
CA SER A 149 -2.70 -11.33 -10.35
C SER A 149 -1.37 -11.46 -11.09
N GLY A 150 -0.92 -12.67 -11.41
CA GLY A 150 0.34 -12.87 -12.16
C GLY A 150 0.28 -12.31 -13.59
N SER A 151 -0.87 -12.44 -14.26
CA SER A 151 -1.10 -11.87 -15.60
C SER A 151 -1.08 -10.34 -15.58
N LEU A 152 -1.85 -9.72 -14.67
CA LEU A 152 -1.88 -8.27 -14.51
C LEU A 152 -0.52 -7.72 -14.08
N LYS A 153 0.20 -8.40 -13.17
CA LYS A 153 1.56 -8.02 -12.74
C LYS A 153 2.50 -7.95 -13.95
N SER A 154 2.47 -9.00 -14.78
CA SER A 154 3.28 -9.09 -16.01
C SER A 154 2.90 -8.01 -17.03
N SER A 155 1.60 -7.70 -17.16
CA SER A 155 1.10 -6.63 -18.03
C SER A 155 1.54 -5.24 -17.57
N VAL A 156 1.36 -4.91 -16.28
CA VAL A 156 1.80 -3.63 -15.68
C VAL A 156 3.31 -3.47 -15.77
N LEU A 157 4.08 -4.54 -15.50
CA LEU A 157 5.51 -4.58 -15.76
C LEU A 157 5.79 -4.29 -17.24
N GLY A 158 5.05 -4.86 -18.19
CA GLY A 158 5.20 -4.59 -19.63
C GLY A 158 4.92 -3.13 -20.04
N LEU A 159 4.10 -2.40 -19.29
CA LEU A 159 3.78 -0.99 -19.55
C LEU A 159 4.86 -0.01 -19.09
N LEU A 160 5.78 -0.43 -18.21
CA LEU A 160 6.86 0.44 -17.71
C LEU A 160 7.84 0.82 -18.84
N ASN A 161 7.99 2.12 -19.08
CA ASN A 161 9.03 2.65 -19.96
C ASN A 161 10.44 2.34 -19.40
N SER A 162 11.48 2.46 -20.22
CA SER A 162 12.85 2.08 -19.87
C SER A 162 13.44 2.80 -18.65
N LYS A 163 12.99 4.03 -18.32
CA LYS A 163 13.42 4.76 -17.12
C LYS A 163 12.74 4.20 -15.87
N SER A 164 11.41 4.06 -15.92
CA SER A 164 10.60 3.52 -14.82
C SER A 164 10.97 2.07 -14.51
N ARG A 165 11.15 1.23 -15.55
CA ARG A 165 11.63 -0.15 -15.42
C ARG A 165 12.99 -0.22 -14.70
N ARG A 166 13.98 0.60 -15.11
CA ARG A 166 15.29 0.63 -14.43
C ARG A 166 15.24 1.18 -13.00
N PHE A 167 14.21 1.96 -12.65
CA PHE A 167 13.98 2.35 -11.26
C PHE A 167 13.41 1.16 -10.48
N TRP A 168 12.34 0.54 -10.99
CA TRP A 168 11.72 -0.65 -10.42
C TRP A 168 12.75 -1.75 -10.16
N GLU A 169 13.54 -2.13 -11.17
CA GLU A 169 14.55 -3.20 -11.06
C GLU A 169 15.59 -2.91 -9.97
N ALA A 170 16.00 -1.64 -9.80
CA ALA A 170 16.93 -1.24 -8.74
C ALA A 170 16.28 -1.22 -7.34
N GLU A 171 15.00 -0.85 -7.24
CA GLU A 171 14.22 -0.88 -6.00
C GLU A 171 13.97 -2.32 -5.54
N GLU A 172 13.40 -3.14 -6.43
CA GLU A 172 13.10 -4.56 -6.23
C GLU A 172 14.36 -5.34 -5.85
N ASN A 173 15.47 -5.21 -6.62
CA ASN A 173 16.74 -5.88 -6.31
C ASN A 173 17.26 -5.48 -4.93
N TYR A 174 17.30 -4.18 -4.61
CA TYR A 174 17.83 -3.70 -3.33
C TYR A 174 17.04 -4.25 -2.12
N PHE A 175 15.71 -4.20 -2.15
CA PHE A 175 14.89 -4.67 -1.02
C PHE A 175 14.70 -6.19 -0.99
N ASN A 176 14.77 -6.89 -2.12
CA ASN A 176 14.84 -8.36 -2.13
C ASN A 176 16.13 -8.84 -1.45
N ARG A 177 17.29 -8.24 -1.76
CA ARG A 177 18.56 -8.56 -1.09
C ARG A 177 18.50 -8.33 0.43
N VAL A 178 17.80 -7.30 0.91
CA VAL A 178 17.56 -7.10 2.36
C VAL A 178 16.66 -8.20 2.92
N THR A 179 15.60 -8.58 2.21
CA THR A 179 14.61 -9.58 2.64
C THR A 179 15.20 -11.00 2.71
N GLU A 180 16.03 -11.37 1.72
CA GLU A 180 16.71 -12.66 1.60
C GLU A 180 17.64 -12.97 2.78
N ILE A 181 18.19 -11.96 3.46
CA ILE A 181 19.01 -12.14 4.67
C ILE A 181 18.25 -13.01 5.69
N SER A 182 16.95 -12.79 5.90
CA SER A 182 16.14 -13.60 6.82
C SER A 182 16.10 -15.09 6.44
N GLY A 183 16.18 -15.41 5.14
CA GLY A 183 16.28 -16.78 4.63
C GLY A 183 17.64 -17.42 4.92
N ILE A 184 18.72 -16.66 4.73
CA ILE A 184 20.11 -17.08 5.01
C ILE A 184 20.26 -17.43 6.50
N LEU A 185 19.78 -16.55 7.39
CA LEU A 185 19.94 -16.68 8.84
C LEU A 185 19.29 -17.90 9.49
N LYS A 186 18.33 -18.56 8.82
CA LYS A 186 17.69 -19.79 9.32
C LYS A 186 18.69 -20.94 9.51
N LYS A 187 19.80 -20.92 8.79
CA LYS A 187 20.86 -21.94 8.82
C LYS A 187 21.92 -21.71 9.91
N PHE A 188 21.90 -20.56 10.58
CA PHE A 188 22.91 -20.14 11.56
C PHE A 188 22.34 -20.12 12.98
N ASP A 189 23.22 -20.28 13.98
CA ASP A 189 22.83 -20.23 15.38
C ASP A 189 22.56 -18.80 15.88
N LYS A 190 21.80 -18.69 16.98
CA LYS A 190 21.28 -17.40 17.48
C LYS A 190 22.38 -16.35 17.69
N GLU A 191 23.54 -16.78 18.13
CA GLU A 191 24.70 -15.95 18.48
C GLU A 191 25.40 -15.41 17.22
N GLU A 192 25.53 -16.23 16.18
CA GLU A 192 26.19 -15.88 14.92
C GLU A 192 25.35 -14.92 14.06
N ARG A 193 24.02 -15.02 14.14
CA ARG A 193 23.08 -14.28 13.27
C ARG A 193 23.35 -12.77 13.23
N LYS A 194 23.64 -12.15 14.38
CA LYS A 194 23.91 -10.70 14.43
C LYS A 194 25.16 -10.32 13.64
N ALA A 195 26.25 -11.08 13.80
CA ALA A 195 27.47 -10.87 13.04
C ALA A 195 27.23 -11.09 11.54
N LYS A 196 26.48 -12.15 11.18
CA LYS A 196 26.21 -12.49 9.78
C LYS A 196 25.32 -11.46 9.06
N ILE A 197 24.33 -10.85 9.74
CA ILE A 197 23.57 -9.71 9.19
C ILE A 197 24.53 -8.57 8.83
N ALA A 198 25.38 -8.16 9.77
CA ALA A 198 26.30 -7.05 9.57
C ALA A 198 27.37 -7.33 8.50
N GLU A 199 27.78 -8.59 8.33
CA GLU A 199 28.64 -9.03 7.24
C GLU A 199 27.94 -8.92 5.88
N VAL A 200 26.74 -9.49 5.73
CA VAL A 200 26.00 -9.50 4.46
C VAL A 200 25.59 -8.09 4.04
N LEU A 201 25.12 -7.25 4.97
CA LEU A 201 24.76 -5.86 4.68
C LEU A 201 25.94 -5.06 4.10
N LYS A 202 27.16 -5.23 4.63
CA LYS A 202 28.37 -4.57 4.08
C LYS A 202 28.69 -4.95 2.63
N THR A 203 28.14 -6.04 2.08
CA THR A 203 28.41 -6.46 0.70
C THR A 203 27.65 -5.67 -0.36
N PHE A 204 26.72 -4.78 0.03
CA PHE A 204 25.92 -4.02 -0.93
C PHE A 204 25.45 -2.66 -0.41
N GLY A 205 24.84 -1.89 -1.30
CA GLY A 205 24.19 -0.62 -1.03
C GLY A 205 23.13 -0.35 -2.11
N PRO A 206 22.38 0.76 -2.00
CA PRO A 206 21.42 1.13 -3.02
C PRO A 206 22.16 1.54 -4.31
N GLU A 207 21.74 0.99 -5.45
CA GLU A 207 22.33 1.31 -6.76
C GLU A 207 22.01 2.74 -7.23
N ARG A 208 21.00 3.38 -6.61
CA ARG A 208 20.55 4.73 -6.94
C ARG A 208 20.24 5.52 -5.65
N MET A 209 20.42 6.84 -5.70
CA MET A 209 20.20 7.74 -4.57
C MET A 209 18.74 8.26 -4.47
N ASP A 210 17.86 7.82 -5.37
CA ASP A 210 16.45 8.22 -5.48
C ASP A 210 15.47 7.06 -5.16
N LEU A 211 15.96 5.89 -4.75
CA LEU A 211 15.12 4.80 -4.23
C LEU A 211 14.37 5.27 -2.98
N TYR A 212 13.10 4.91 -2.85
CA TYR A 212 12.28 5.21 -1.66
C TYR A 212 12.17 4.00 -0.72
N LEU A 213 11.67 4.19 0.51
CA LEU A 213 11.31 3.07 1.39
C LEU A 213 9.93 2.48 0.98
N PRO A 214 9.77 1.15 0.80
CA PRO A 214 8.49 0.53 0.46
C PRO A 214 7.37 0.83 1.47
N THR A 215 7.73 1.06 2.74
CA THR A 215 6.82 1.43 3.83
C THR A 215 6.52 2.93 3.91
N ASN A 216 7.35 3.78 3.32
CA ASN A 216 7.14 5.23 3.24
C ASN A 216 7.80 5.81 1.97
N PRO A 217 7.04 5.94 0.85
CA PRO A 217 7.55 6.45 -0.42
C PRO A 217 8.08 7.89 -0.40
N ASP A 218 7.69 8.67 0.60
CA ASP A 218 8.09 10.07 0.76
C ASP A 218 9.56 10.20 1.26
N LEU A 219 10.15 9.09 1.76
CA LEU A 219 11.53 9.02 2.26
C LEU A 219 12.44 8.30 1.26
N LYS A 220 13.49 8.97 0.76
CA LYS A 220 14.50 8.38 -0.12
C LYS A 220 15.64 7.78 0.69
N VAL A 221 16.06 6.56 0.33
CA VAL A 221 17.16 5.84 0.97
C VAL A 221 18.50 6.40 0.52
N VAL A 222 19.30 6.87 1.48
CA VAL A 222 20.71 7.21 1.26
C VAL A 222 21.56 5.94 1.38
N ARG A 223 21.36 5.16 2.46
CA ARG A 223 21.99 3.86 2.70
C ARG A 223 21.30 3.12 3.84
N HIS A 224 21.53 1.81 3.96
CA HIS A 224 21.29 1.11 5.22
C HIS A 224 22.52 1.21 6.15
N ILE A 225 22.35 0.91 7.43
CA ILE A 225 23.43 0.95 8.45
C ILE A 225 23.79 -0.49 8.86
N PRO A 226 24.88 -1.10 8.35
CA PRO A 226 25.16 -2.52 8.58
C PRO A 226 25.29 -2.93 10.05
N SER A 227 25.83 -2.05 10.90
CA SER A 227 25.99 -2.29 12.34
C SER A 227 24.68 -2.28 13.14
N SER A 228 23.60 -1.74 12.58
CA SER A 228 22.26 -1.72 13.21
C SER A 228 21.52 -3.06 13.10
N GLY A 229 21.99 -3.94 12.20
CA GLY A 229 21.34 -5.22 11.89
C GLY A 229 21.20 -6.12 13.12
N THR A 230 19.96 -6.46 13.47
CA THR A 230 19.65 -7.34 14.61
C THR A 230 18.57 -8.37 14.26
N PRO A 231 18.71 -9.63 14.70
CA PRO A 231 17.65 -10.63 14.57
C PRO A 231 16.58 -10.40 15.65
N MET A 232 15.31 -10.46 15.27
CA MET A 232 14.19 -10.39 16.20
C MET A 232 13.90 -11.77 16.83
N GLN A 233 13.18 -11.79 17.95
CA GLN A 233 13.04 -12.98 18.81
C GLN A 233 12.28 -14.18 18.19
N SER A 234 11.57 -14.02 17.06
CA SER A 234 10.73 -15.09 16.49
C SER A 234 11.54 -16.13 15.71
N ALA A 235 11.87 -17.23 16.40
CA ALA A 235 12.83 -18.24 15.96
C ALA A 235 12.54 -18.91 14.59
N ALA A 236 11.27 -19.11 14.22
CA ALA A 236 10.89 -19.85 13.00
C ALA A 236 10.99 -19.02 11.70
N LYS A 237 10.85 -17.70 11.78
CA LYS A 237 10.91 -16.79 10.61
C LYS A 237 12.18 -15.95 10.56
N VAL A 238 12.82 -15.72 11.71
CA VAL A 238 14.03 -14.89 11.87
C VAL A 238 13.91 -13.52 11.15
N PRO A 239 12.87 -12.72 11.44
CA PRO A 239 12.81 -11.37 10.92
C PRO A 239 13.97 -10.54 11.48
N ILE A 240 14.41 -9.56 10.70
CA ILE A 240 15.53 -8.69 11.04
C ILE A 240 15.05 -7.25 11.18
N LEU A 241 15.72 -6.50 12.05
CA LEU A 241 15.62 -5.05 12.13
C LEU A 241 16.91 -4.45 11.57
N VAL A 242 16.77 -3.54 10.60
CA VAL A 242 17.87 -2.80 9.96
C VAL A 242 17.46 -1.33 9.89
N ALA A 243 18.33 -0.44 10.34
CA ALA A 243 18.13 1.00 10.23
C ALA A 243 18.60 1.51 8.86
N PHE A 244 17.86 2.49 8.32
CA PHE A 244 18.18 3.17 7.07
C PHE A 244 18.40 4.65 7.35
N GLU A 245 19.43 5.19 6.73
CA GLU A 245 19.62 6.63 6.60
C GLU A 245 18.81 7.10 5.40
N VAL A 246 17.94 8.07 5.63
CA VAL A 246 16.97 8.57 4.67
C VAL A 246 17.02 10.09 4.57
N ARG A 247 16.56 10.61 3.44
CA ARG A 247 16.29 12.02 3.22
C ARG A 247 14.83 12.20 2.82
N GLU A 248 14.24 13.30 3.26
CA GLU A 248 12.95 13.75 2.75
C GLU A 248 13.13 14.26 1.31
N GLU A 249 12.08 14.13 0.50
CA GLU A 249 12.01 14.77 -0.80
C GLU A 249 11.65 16.25 -0.59
N GLU A 250 12.61 17.15 -0.77
CA GLU A 250 12.31 18.59 -0.80
C GLU A 250 11.29 18.84 -1.92
N GLU A 251 10.06 19.21 -1.56
CA GLU A 251 9.04 19.61 -2.53
C GLU A 251 9.61 20.76 -3.34
N GLY A 252 9.91 20.50 -4.62
CA GLY A 252 10.56 21.46 -5.50
C GLY A 252 9.78 22.76 -5.51
N GLY A 253 10.34 23.79 -4.87
CA GLY A 253 9.74 25.10 -4.75
C GLY A 253 9.40 25.63 -6.13
N ASN A 254 8.12 25.67 -6.45
CA ASN A 254 7.65 26.08 -7.76
C ASN A 254 7.72 27.61 -7.82
N GLU A 255 8.93 28.14 -8.07
CA GLU A 255 9.22 29.56 -8.27
C GLU A 255 8.55 30.07 -9.55
N ASN A 256 7.23 30.21 -9.49
CA ASN A 256 6.48 31.06 -10.40
C ASN A 256 6.87 32.51 -10.11
N GLY A 257 7.95 32.95 -10.76
CA GLY A 257 8.42 34.33 -10.76
C GLY A 257 7.40 35.25 -11.44
N ASN A 258 6.35 35.62 -10.71
CA ASN A 258 5.37 36.60 -11.15
C ASN A 258 5.86 38.01 -10.79
N GLY A 259 6.60 38.62 -11.71
CA GLY A 259 7.13 39.97 -11.55
C GLY A 259 6.04 41.04 -11.67
N SER A 260 5.64 41.63 -10.54
CA SER A 260 5.06 42.98 -10.48
C SER A 260 5.28 43.54 -9.08
N GLY A 261 6.13 44.57 -8.98
CA GLY A 261 6.54 45.13 -7.70
C GLY A 261 5.69 46.31 -7.23
N ASN A 262 5.90 46.71 -5.99
CA ASN A 262 6.08 48.13 -5.66
C ASN A 262 6.92 48.22 -4.37
N GLY A 263 7.84 49.19 -4.29
CA GLY A 263 8.79 49.28 -3.17
C GLY A 263 8.45 50.36 -2.15
N ASN A 264 9.08 50.30 -0.97
CA ASN A 264 9.82 51.43 -0.38
C ASN A 264 10.57 51.04 0.92
N GLY A 265 11.63 51.78 1.26
CA GLY A 265 12.02 52.00 2.67
C GLY A 265 13.30 51.34 3.21
N ASN A 266 14.45 51.99 2.94
CA ASN A 266 15.68 52.09 3.77
C ASN A 266 15.81 51.31 5.10
N GLY A 267 16.98 50.69 5.32
CA GLY A 267 17.47 50.33 6.66
C GLY A 267 18.84 49.62 6.65
N ASN A 268 19.92 50.36 6.89
CA ASN A 268 21.30 49.85 6.89
C ASN A 268 21.65 49.14 8.23
N GLY A 269 22.38 48.02 8.24
CA GLY A 269 22.85 47.41 9.50
C GLY A 269 23.53 46.03 9.41
N ASN A 270 24.86 45.99 9.43
CA ASN A 270 25.65 44.77 9.66
C ASN A 270 25.44 44.22 11.10
N GLY A 271 25.45 42.90 11.31
CA GLY A 271 25.58 42.34 12.66
C GLY A 271 25.35 40.83 12.87
N ASN A 272 26.44 40.06 12.81
CA ASN A 272 26.73 38.80 13.53
C ASN A 272 25.67 37.69 13.68
N GLU A 273 25.90 36.63 12.92
CA GLU A 273 25.30 35.29 13.02
C GLU A 273 25.87 34.47 14.22
N GLU A 274 25.64 34.89 15.47
CA GLU A 274 26.16 34.13 16.64
C GLU A 274 25.29 34.17 17.91
N ALA A 275 23.95 34.25 17.76
CA ALA A 275 23.03 34.47 18.88
C ALA A 275 21.79 33.55 18.94
N ARG A 276 21.86 32.30 18.45
CA ARG A 276 20.74 31.33 18.56
C ARG A 276 21.08 29.92 19.10
N LYS A 277 22.28 29.72 19.65
CA LYS A 277 22.74 28.43 20.22
C LYS A 277 22.81 28.38 21.76
N LYS A 278 22.22 29.33 22.49
CA LYS A 278 22.34 29.40 23.98
C LYS A 278 21.08 29.13 24.81
N ASP A 279 19.90 28.94 24.21
CA ASP A 279 18.65 28.70 24.96
C ASP A 279 18.28 27.22 25.20
N VAL A 280 19.05 26.26 24.66
CA VAL A 280 18.71 24.82 24.78
C VAL A 280 19.51 24.11 25.90
N MET A 281 20.57 24.72 26.43
CA MET A 281 21.54 24.06 27.33
C MET A 281 21.50 24.51 28.80
N ALA A 282 20.46 25.24 29.20
CA ALA A 282 20.36 25.86 30.54
C ALA A 282 19.09 25.47 31.33
N LYS A 283 18.73 24.19 31.35
CA LYS A 283 17.69 23.67 32.28
C LYS A 283 17.82 22.19 32.68
N MET A 284 19.06 21.73 32.84
CA MET A 284 19.37 20.41 33.41
C MET A 284 20.50 20.52 34.44
N SER A 285 20.16 20.90 35.67
CA SER A 285 20.89 20.54 36.90
C SER A 285 20.09 20.97 38.13
N GLY A 286 19.97 20.10 39.14
CA GLY A 286 19.59 20.52 40.49
C GLY A 286 18.27 19.98 41.08
N ARG A 287 18.12 18.65 41.22
CA ARG A 287 17.92 17.98 42.53
C ARG A 287 17.65 16.47 42.40
N SER A 288 18.45 15.69 43.12
CA SER A 288 18.12 14.36 43.65
C SER A 288 17.34 14.52 44.97
N ASP A 289 16.67 13.55 45.59
CA ASP A 289 16.47 12.09 45.41
C ASP A 289 14.94 11.76 45.61
N THR A 290 14.37 10.56 45.77
CA THR A 290 14.80 9.14 45.97
C THR A 290 13.82 8.16 45.31
N SER A 291 14.31 6.97 44.92
CA SER A 291 13.63 5.66 44.85
C SER A 291 12.17 5.53 44.36
N SER A 292 11.97 4.86 43.21
CA SER A 292 11.55 3.44 43.15
C SER A 292 11.06 3.02 41.75
N SER A 293 11.26 1.74 41.45
CA SER A 293 11.00 1.02 40.19
C SER A 293 9.59 1.12 39.58
N ALA A 294 9.51 1.34 38.26
CA ALA A 294 8.69 0.57 37.31
C ALA A 294 8.95 0.99 35.85
N SER A 295 9.30 0.04 34.97
CA SER A 295 9.40 0.28 33.52
C SER A 295 8.13 -0.19 32.81
N THR A 296 7.34 0.73 32.27
CA THR A 296 6.09 0.39 31.56
C THR A 296 6.34 0.27 30.05
N SER A 297 6.46 -0.97 29.57
CA SER A 297 6.39 -1.28 28.13
C SER A 297 4.93 -1.49 27.74
N ASN A 298 4.40 -0.64 26.85
CA ASN A 298 3.03 -0.80 26.33
C ASN A 298 2.96 -1.92 25.27
N THR A 299 2.75 -3.14 25.73
CA THR A 299 2.35 -4.28 24.89
C THR A 299 0.85 -4.19 24.62
N ILE A 300 0.45 -3.97 23.36
CA ILE A 300 -0.95 -4.15 22.94
C ILE A 300 -1.21 -5.65 22.85
N ASN A 301 -1.94 -6.17 23.84
CA ASN A 301 -2.32 -7.57 23.95
C ASN A 301 -3.78 -7.72 23.49
N ASN A 302 -4.02 -8.34 22.34
CA ASN A 302 -5.36 -8.63 21.84
C ASN A 302 -5.64 -10.13 21.91
N ASN A 303 -6.05 -10.57 23.11
CA ASN A 303 -6.74 -11.84 23.33
C ASN A 303 -8.16 -11.50 23.77
N ASN A 304 -9.16 -11.86 22.97
CA ASN A 304 -10.53 -12.03 23.44
C ASN A 304 -11.03 -13.39 22.93
N ASN A 305 -11.41 -14.24 23.86
CA ASN A 305 -11.97 -15.57 23.61
C ASN A 305 -13.49 -15.52 23.79
N ASN A 306 -14.18 -16.44 23.11
CA ASN A 306 -15.54 -16.91 23.36
C ASN A 306 -16.68 -15.87 23.21
N ASN A 307 -17.52 -16.08 22.20
CA ASN A 307 -18.62 -17.06 22.33
C ASN A 307 -19.00 -17.64 20.97
#